data_AF-A0A1B1N447-F1
#
_entry.id   AF-A0A1B1N447-F1
#
_cell.length_a   1.000
_cell.length_b   1.000
_cell.length_c   1.000
_cell.angle_alpha   90.00
_cell.angle_beta   90.00
_cell.angle_gamma   90.00
#
_symmetry.space_group_name_H-M   'P 1'
#
loop_
_entity.id
_entity.type
_entity.pdbx_description
1 polymer ?
#
loop_
_entity_poly.entity_id
_entity_poly.type
_entity_poly.pdbx_seq_one_letter_code
_entity_poly.pdbx_strand_id
1 'polypeptide(L)'
;MVLHPEEPRIKELCRLDPRLGALIARLGALTISLERDPFESLVRSIISQQISVKAAATIRERVRQLAGAFTPQALHALEDESLRGAGLSASKTAYLRDLSSKVLSGELDFAAFPQMDDEQVIAALTSVKGIGRWTAEMFLMFVLGRENVISFGDAGLQRAALWLYGLEPRQDKKYLQQVAHLWPSYGSYVCLYLWEAINQGLVDSGQTLDELTV
;
A
#
# COMPACT_ATOMS: atom_id res chain seq x y z
N MET A 1 -8.41 -5.61 -10.64
CA MET A 1 -7.46 -6.67 -11.01
C MET A 1 -7.85 -7.93 -10.27
N VAL A 2 -7.90 -9.07 -10.95
CA VAL A 2 -8.08 -10.38 -10.30
C VAL A 2 -6.74 -11.11 -10.40
N LEU A 3 -6.35 -11.78 -9.33
CA LEU A 3 -5.22 -12.72 -9.30
C LEU A 3 -5.82 -14.11 -9.17
N HIS A 4 -6.09 -14.74 -10.30
CA HIS A 4 -6.61 -16.11 -10.31
C HIS A 4 -5.46 -17.13 -10.22
N PRO A 5 -5.56 -18.20 -9.40
CA PRO A 5 -4.50 -19.21 -9.28
C PRO A 5 -4.09 -19.86 -10.61
N GLU A 6 -5.00 -19.88 -11.58
CA GLU A 6 -4.74 -20.43 -12.91
C GLU A 6 -3.94 -19.49 -13.85
N GLU A 7 -3.75 -18.22 -13.48
CA GLU A 7 -3.01 -17.27 -14.31
C GLU A 7 -1.52 -17.64 -14.41
N PRO A 8 -0.88 -17.48 -15.59
CA PRO A 8 0.52 -17.85 -15.79
C PRO A 8 1.48 -17.24 -14.75
N ARG A 9 1.29 -15.96 -14.41
CA ARG A 9 2.08 -15.23 -13.41
C ARG A 9 1.96 -15.82 -12.00
N ILE A 10 0.78 -16.31 -11.63
CA ILE A 10 0.54 -16.95 -10.33
C ILE A 10 1.12 -18.37 -10.33
N LYS A 11 0.93 -19.14 -11.40
CA LYS A 11 1.55 -20.46 -11.56
C LYS A 11 3.08 -20.39 -11.51
N GLU A 12 3.68 -19.35 -12.08
CA GLU A 12 5.10 -19.11 -12.00
C GLU A 12 5.57 -18.92 -10.56
N LEU A 13 4.89 -18.06 -9.79
CA LEU A 13 5.16 -17.89 -8.36
C LEU A 13 5.04 -19.21 -7.59
N CYS A 14 3.97 -19.98 -7.80
CA CYS A 14 3.78 -21.28 -7.14
C CYS A 14 4.89 -22.29 -7.48
N ARG A 15 5.45 -22.23 -8.69
CA ARG A 15 6.56 -23.10 -9.12
C ARG A 15 7.88 -22.71 -8.49
N LEU A 16 8.15 -21.41 -8.37
CA LEU A 16 9.37 -20.87 -7.77
C LEU A 16 9.35 -21.00 -6.24
N ASP A 17 8.16 -20.91 -5.65
CA ASP A 17 7.96 -20.97 -4.21
C ASP A 17 6.76 -21.88 -3.86
N PRO A 18 7.02 -23.17 -3.55
CA PRO A 18 5.97 -24.11 -3.19
C PRO A 18 5.21 -23.75 -1.90
N ARG A 19 5.82 -23.04 -0.94
CA ARG A 19 5.15 -22.64 0.31
C ARG A 19 4.16 -21.50 0.02
N LEU A 20 4.58 -20.51 -0.78
CA LEU A 20 3.66 -19.51 -1.31
C LEU A 20 2.55 -20.17 -2.15
N GLY A 21 2.88 -21.17 -2.95
CA GLY A 21 1.91 -21.94 -3.74
C GLY A 21 0.84 -22.63 -2.89
N ALA A 22 1.22 -23.23 -1.75
CA ALA A 22 0.29 -23.81 -0.80
C ALA A 22 -0.62 -22.74 -0.16
N LEU A 23 -0.07 -21.56 0.17
CA LEU A 23 -0.87 -20.43 0.65
C LEU A 23 -1.87 -19.94 -0.40
N ILE A 24 -1.44 -19.80 -1.66
CA ILE A 24 -2.30 -19.40 -2.78
C ILE A 24 -3.42 -20.41 -3.00
N ALA A 25 -3.12 -21.71 -2.94
CA ALA A 25 -4.14 -22.76 -3.08
C ALA A 25 -5.21 -22.69 -1.97
N ARG A 26 -4.80 -22.32 -0.74
CA ARG A 26 -5.72 -22.13 0.39
C ARG A 26 -6.58 -20.87 0.24
N LEU A 27 -5.98 -19.74 -0.12
CA LEU A 27 -6.67 -18.45 -0.19
C LEU A 27 -7.50 -18.30 -1.47
N GLY A 28 -7.11 -18.98 -2.54
CA GLY A 28 -7.78 -18.92 -3.84
C GLY A 28 -7.51 -17.61 -4.59
N ALA A 29 -8.51 -17.18 -5.36
CA ALA A 29 -8.40 -15.98 -6.17
C ALA A 29 -8.56 -14.70 -5.33
N LEU A 30 -7.69 -13.72 -5.57
CA LEU A 30 -7.80 -12.40 -4.93
C LEU A 30 -8.37 -11.37 -5.90
N THR A 31 -9.23 -10.50 -5.39
CA THR A 31 -9.74 -9.35 -6.14
C THR A 31 -9.21 -8.06 -5.53
N ILE A 32 -8.44 -7.31 -6.31
CA ILE A 32 -7.83 -6.04 -5.93
C ILE A 32 -8.48 -4.92 -6.72
N SER A 33 -8.99 -3.92 -6.02
CA SER A 33 -9.47 -2.69 -6.63
C SER A 33 -8.32 -1.70 -6.72
N LEU A 34 -7.97 -1.30 -7.95
CA LEU A 34 -7.03 -0.21 -8.15
C LEU A 34 -7.76 1.12 -7.94
N GLU A 35 -7.09 2.06 -7.28
CA GLU A 35 -7.57 3.41 -7.11
C GLU A 35 -7.38 4.20 -8.41
N ARG A 36 -8.43 4.91 -8.85
CA ARG A 36 -8.44 5.56 -10.17
C ARG A 36 -7.88 6.97 -10.18
N ASP A 37 -7.94 7.66 -9.04
CA ASP A 37 -7.49 9.04 -8.91
C ASP A 37 -6.23 9.07 -8.01
N PRO A 38 -5.05 9.29 -8.61
CA PRO A 38 -3.79 9.39 -7.88
C PRO A 38 -3.76 10.44 -6.78
N PHE A 39 -4.34 11.62 -7.04
CA PHE A 39 -4.32 12.72 -6.09
C PHE A 39 -5.22 12.41 -4.89
N GLU A 40 -6.46 12.00 -5.16
CA GLU A 40 -7.40 11.61 -4.12
C GLU A 40 -6.86 10.42 -3.29
N SER A 41 -6.15 9.47 -3.92
CA SER A 41 -5.50 8.37 -3.20
C SER A 41 -4.51 8.88 -2.14
N LEU A 42 -3.63 9.81 -2.52
CA LEU A 42 -2.65 10.40 -1.60
C LEU A 42 -3.32 11.25 -0.52
N VAL A 43 -4.35 12.02 -0.86
CA VAL A 43 -5.16 12.78 0.12
C VAL A 43 -5.75 11.82 1.15
N ARG A 44 -6.39 10.73 0.71
CA ARG A 44 -6.96 9.71 1.61
C ARG A 44 -5.90 9.08 2.49
N SER A 45 -4.73 8.78 1.93
CA SER A 45 -3.59 8.23 2.67
C SER A 45 -3.17 9.18 3.80
N ILE A 46 -2.90 10.46 3.49
CA ILE A 46 -2.52 11.49 4.46
C ILE A 46 -3.56 11.62 5.59
N ILE A 47 -4.85 11.70 5.23
CA ILE A 47 -5.94 11.81 6.21
C ILE A 47 -5.94 10.61 7.17
N SER A 48 -5.69 9.40 6.66
CA SER A 48 -5.83 8.15 7.41
C SER A 48 -4.63 7.83 8.32
N GLN A 49 -3.50 8.54 8.19
CA GLN A 49 -2.29 8.26 8.97
C GLN A 49 -2.54 8.31 10.49
N GLN A 50 -2.04 7.29 11.21
CA GLN A 50 -2.01 7.22 12.68
C GLN A 50 -3.39 7.36 13.38
N ILE A 51 -4.49 7.06 12.70
CA ILE A 51 -5.84 7.11 13.26
C ILE A 51 -6.65 5.88 12.84
N SER A 52 -7.77 5.63 13.53
CA SER A 52 -8.67 4.54 13.17
C SER A 52 -9.36 4.79 11.83
N VAL A 53 -9.75 3.71 11.15
CA VAL A 53 -10.51 3.77 9.89
C VAL A 53 -11.80 4.61 10.05
N LYS A 54 -12.49 4.47 11.19
CA LYS A 54 -13.69 5.24 11.51
C LYS A 54 -13.40 6.74 11.65
N ALA A 55 -12.32 7.11 12.36
CA ALA A 55 -11.93 8.51 12.49
C ALA A 55 -11.53 9.11 11.14
N ALA A 56 -10.74 8.37 10.34
CA ALA A 56 -10.34 8.77 9.00
C ALA A 56 -11.55 9.00 8.08
N ALA A 57 -12.54 8.10 8.11
CA ALA A 57 -13.77 8.24 7.34
C ALA A 57 -14.54 9.52 7.71
N THR A 58 -14.70 9.79 9.01
CA THR A 58 -15.38 11.01 9.49
C THR A 58 -14.68 12.29 9.05
N ILE A 59 -13.35 12.36 9.23
CA ILE A 59 -12.57 13.55 8.83
C ILE A 59 -12.64 13.74 7.32
N ARG A 60 -12.45 12.66 6.55
CA ARG A 60 -12.51 12.68 5.09
C ARG A 60 -13.85 13.20 4.57
N GLU A 61 -14.96 12.77 5.17
CA GLU A 61 -16.29 13.24 4.78
C GLU A 61 -16.45 14.73 5.02
N ARG A 62 -16.04 15.24 6.19
CA ARG A 62 -16.07 16.68 6.49
C ARG A 62 -15.20 17.50 5.55
N VAL A 63 -13.99 17.04 5.26
CA VAL A 63 -13.09 17.72 4.30
C VAL A 63 -13.70 17.71 2.90
N ARG A 64 -14.35 16.61 2.48
CA ARG A 64 -15.02 16.54 1.18
C ARG A 64 -16.22 17.50 1.10
N GLN A 65 -16.99 17.64 2.18
CA GLN A 65 -18.09 18.62 2.24
C GLN A 65 -17.60 20.06 2.08
N LEU A 66 -16.43 20.39 2.63
CA LEU A 66 -15.80 21.70 2.43
C LEU A 66 -15.27 21.90 1.01
N ALA A 67 -14.57 20.89 0.47
CA ALA A 67 -13.89 21.00 -0.81
C ALA A 67 -14.81 20.76 -2.04
N GLY A 68 -15.95 20.10 -1.85
CA GLY A 68 -16.80 19.55 -2.90
C GLY A 68 -16.19 18.30 -3.55
N ALA A 69 -14.95 18.41 -4.04
CA ALA A 69 -14.17 17.32 -4.62
C ALA A 69 -12.71 17.38 -4.14
N PHE A 70 -12.03 16.23 -4.10
CA PHE A 70 -10.60 16.19 -3.82
C PHE A 70 -9.80 16.46 -5.09
N THR A 71 -9.70 17.73 -5.43
CA THR A 71 -8.80 18.21 -6.49
C THR A 71 -7.71 19.09 -5.87
N PRO A 72 -6.54 19.21 -6.52
CA PRO A 72 -5.49 20.12 -6.06
C PRO A 72 -6.01 21.55 -5.85
N GLN A 73 -6.81 22.05 -6.79
CA GLN A 73 -7.39 23.40 -6.75
C GLN A 73 -8.35 23.55 -5.56
N ALA A 74 -9.28 22.60 -5.38
CA ALA A 74 -10.28 22.68 -4.32
C ALA A 74 -9.64 22.65 -2.93
N LEU A 75 -8.68 21.74 -2.70
CA LEU A 75 -7.99 21.67 -1.41
C LEU A 75 -7.06 22.87 -1.18
N HIS A 76 -6.41 23.37 -2.24
CA HIS A 76 -5.54 24.55 -2.12
C HIS A 76 -6.33 25.85 -1.86
N ALA A 77 -7.59 25.94 -2.30
CA ALA A 77 -8.43 27.12 -2.09
C ALA A 77 -9.03 27.25 -0.69
N LEU A 78 -9.13 26.17 0.08
CA LEU A 78 -9.65 26.21 1.45
C LEU A 78 -8.69 26.97 2.37
N GLU A 79 -9.17 27.45 3.52
CA GLU A 79 -8.32 28.01 4.59
C GLU A 79 -7.83 26.89 5.54
N ASP A 80 -6.65 27.07 6.14
CA ASP A 80 -6.07 26.07 7.06
C ASP A 80 -6.96 25.86 8.29
N GLU A 81 -7.56 26.93 8.81
CA GLU A 81 -8.52 26.94 9.90
C GLU A 81 -9.73 26.07 9.57
N SER A 82 -10.24 26.14 8.34
CA SER A 82 -11.38 25.33 7.88
C SER A 82 -11.01 23.84 7.84
N LEU A 83 -9.85 23.51 7.30
CA LEU A 83 -9.33 22.14 7.26
C LEU A 83 -9.10 21.56 8.68
N ARG A 84 -8.58 22.38 9.59
CA ARG A 84 -8.43 22.00 11.00
C ARG A 84 -9.77 21.84 11.70
N GLY A 85 -10.74 22.72 11.41
CA GLY A 85 -12.12 22.61 11.90
C GLY A 85 -12.82 21.32 11.46
N ALA A 86 -12.46 20.78 10.29
CA ALA A 86 -12.93 19.47 9.82
C ALA A 86 -12.29 18.27 10.56
N GLY A 87 -11.26 18.51 11.38
CA GLY A 87 -10.59 17.51 12.21
C GLY A 87 -9.19 17.13 11.75
N LEU A 88 -8.60 17.84 10.77
CA LEU A 88 -7.20 17.63 10.42
C LEU A 88 -6.25 18.21 11.48
N SER A 89 -5.15 17.51 11.73
CA SER A 89 -4.04 18.05 12.52
C SER A 89 -3.28 19.10 11.71
N ALA A 90 -2.54 19.97 12.39
CA ALA A 90 -1.69 20.96 11.72
C ALA A 90 -0.70 20.31 10.73
N SER A 91 -0.10 19.18 11.11
CA SER A 91 0.81 18.44 10.23
C SER A 91 0.10 17.91 8.98
N LYS A 92 -1.09 17.30 9.12
CA LYS A 92 -1.84 16.79 7.97
C LYS A 92 -2.33 17.91 7.06
N THR A 93 -2.74 19.04 7.62
CA THR A 93 -3.05 20.24 6.83
C THR A 93 -1.83 20.67 6.01
N ALA A 94 -0.64 20.78 6.64
CA ALA A 94 0.59 21.13 5.93
C ALA A 94 0.95 20.12 4.83
N TYR A 95 0.73 18.82 5.04
CA TYR A 95 0.99 17.78 4.04
C TYR A 95 0.04 17.90 2.84
N LEU A 96 -1.25 18.12 3.07
CA LEU A 96 -2.22 18.35 1.98
C LEU A 96 -1.90 19.63 1.19
N ARG A 97 -1.41 20.69 1.86
CA ARG A 97 -0.96 21.91 1.19
C ARG A 97 0.24 21.66 0.30
N ASP A 98 1.25 20.98 0.83
CA ASP A 98 2.48 20.65 0.11
C ASP A 98 2.16 19.79 -1.12
N LEU A 99 1.34 18.73 -0.95
CA LEU A 99 0.86 17.89 -2.05
C LEU A 99 0.13 18.71 -3.12
N SER A 100 -0.86 19.52 -2.72
CA SER A 100 -1.64 20.32 -3.66
C SER A 100 -0.78 21.34 -4.40
N SER A 101 0.14 21.99 -3.69
CA SER A 101 1.06 22.96 -4.28
C SER A 101 2.00 22.33 -5.31
N LYS A 102 2.56 21.15 -5.04
CA LYS A 102 3.47 20.45 -5.95
C LYS A 102 2.77 19.96 -7.22
N VAL A 103 1.50 19.56 -7.11
CA VAL A 103 0.69 19.19 -8.28
C VAL A 103 0.33 20.44 -9.09
N LEU A 104 -0.08 21.53 -8.44
CA LEU A 104 -0.44 22.79 -9.11
C LEU A 104 0.77 23.46 -9.79
N SER A 105 1.97 23.33 -9.23
CA SER A 105 3.20 23.86 -9.84
C SER A 105 3.74 22.99 -10.99
N GLY A 106 3.24 21.77 -11.15
CA GLY A 106 3.76 20.77 -12.10
C GLY A 106 5.02 20.06 -11.62
N GLU A 107 5.47 20.26 -10.38
CA GLU A 107 6.57 19.49 -9.79
C GLU A 107 6.20 18.01 -9.63
N LEU A 108 4.91 17.74 -9.35
CA LEU A 108 4.36 16.39 -9.25
C LEU A 108 3.34 16.16 -10.37
N ASP A 109 3.74 15.45 -11.42
CA ASP A 109 2.88 15.09 -12.56
C ASP A 109 2.54 13.60 -12.56
N PHE A 110 1.33 13.27 -12.13
CA PHE A 110 0.83 11.90 -12.11
C PHE A 110 0.70 11.28 -13.52
N ALA A 111 0.57 12.08 -14.57
CA ALA A 111 0.45 11.58 -15.95
C ALA A 111 1.79 11.01 -16.46
N ALA A 112 2.93 11.47 -15.90
CA ALA A 112 4.25 10.96 -16.23
C ALA A 112 4.57 9.62 -15.54
N PHE A 113 3.95 9.33 -14.39
CA PHE A 113 4.29 8.19 -13.53
C PHE A 113 4.24 6.81 -14.19
N PRO A 114 3.32 6.49 -15.11
CA PRO A 114 3.33 5.21 -15.81
C PRO A 114 4.63 4.94 -16.60
N GLN A 115 5.32 5.99 -17.06
CA GLN A 115 6.55 5.91 -17.84
C GLN A 115 7.82 5.93 -16.99
N MET A 116 7.71 6.26 -15.71
CA MET A 116 8.82 6.30 -14.77
C MET A 116 9.08 4.91 -14.17
N ASP A 117 10.32 4.65 -13.77
CA ASP A 117 10.62 3.47 -12.95
C ASP A 117 10.14 3.65 -11.50
N ASP A 118 10.12 2.55 -10.74
CA ASP A 118 9.58 2.53 -9.39
C ASP A 118 10.33 3.46 -8.43
N GLU A 119 11.66 3.56 -8.53
CA GLU A 119 12.47 4.42 -7.64
C GLU A 119 12.29 5.91 -8.00
N GLN A 120 12.13 6.24 -9.27
CA GLN A 120 11.80 7.59 -9.72
C GLN A 120 10.45 8.04 -9.17
N VAL A 121 9.42 7.19 -9.22
CA VAL A 121 8.10 7.50 -8.63
C VAL A 121 8.20 7.61 -7.11
N ILE A 122 8.94 6.72 -6.45
CA ILE A 122 9.18 6.80 -5.00
C ILE A 122 9.86 8.13 -4.65
N ALA A 123 10.89 8.54 -5.37
CA ALA A 123 11.57 9.81 -5.15
C ALA A 123 10.63 11.01 -5.33
N ALA A 124 9.82 11.02 -6.39
CA ALA A 124 8.84 12.06 -6.63
C ALA A 124 7.81 12.15 -5.49
N LEU A 125 7.22 11.02 -5.09
CA LEU A 125 6.23 10.95 -4.02
C LEU A 125 6.80 11.31 -2.64
N THR A 126 8.02 10.86 -2.33
CA THR A 126 8.67 11.15 -1.03
C THR A 126 9.21 12.57 -0.91
N SER A 127 9.23 13.34 -2.00
CA SER A 127 9.47 14.79 -1.96
C SER A 127 8.31 15.54 -1.28
N VAL A 128 7.12 14.95 -1.23
CA VAL A 128 5.94 15.52 -0.59
C VAL A 128 6.02 15.30 0.92
N LYS A 129 5.84 16.37 1.71
CA LYS A 129 5.84 16.28 3.17
C LYS A 129 4.79 15.30 3.66
N GLY A 130 5.20 14.40 4.55
CA GLY A 130 4.32 13.41 5.16
C GLY A 130 4.08 12.15 4.32
N ILE A 131 4.63 12.06 3.11
CA ILE A 131 4.66 10.82 2.32
C ILE A 131 6.02 10.15 2.50
N GLY A 132 6.00 8.98 3.13
CA GLY A 132 7.18 8.12 3.28
C GLY A 132 7.26 7.05 2.20
N ARG A 133 8.39 6.34 2.15
CA ARG A 133 8.64 5.25 1.20
C ARG A 133 7.53 4.20 1.19
N TRP A 134 7.08 3.75 2.36
CA TRP A 134 5.99 2.79 2.47
C TRP A 134 4.71 3.28 1.77
N THR A 135 4.33 4.54 1.95
CA THR A 135 3.17 5.14 1.27
C THR A 135 3.36 5.20 -0.24
N ALA A 136 4.57 5.51 -0.71
CA ALA A 136 4.90 5.49 -2.13
C ALA A 136 4.83 4.08 -2.71
N GLU A 137 5.31 3.06 -2.00
CA GLU A 137 5.20 1.64 -2.41
C GLU A 137 3.74 1.19 -2.47
N MET A 138 2.88 1.61 -1.53
CA MET A 138 1.43 1.35 -1.62
C MET A 138 0.82 2.03 -2.85
N PHE A 139 1.23 3.25 -3.16
CA PHE A 139 0.79 3.95 -4.36
C PHE A 139 1.20 3.21 -5.63
N LEU A 140 2.43 2.69 -5.72
CA LEU A 140 2.87 1.87 -6.85
C LEU A 140 1.96 0.65 -7.06
N MET A 141 1.64 -0.08 -5.98
CA MET A 141 0.81 -1.29 -6.07
C MET A 141 -0.65 -0.99 -6.38
N PHE A 142 -1.27 -0.04 -5.66
CA PHE A 142 -2.72 0.14 -5.65
C PHE A 142 -3.22 1.26 -6.57
N VAL A 143 -2.35 2.17 -7.00
CA VAL A 143 -2.69 3.23 -7.96
C VAL A 143 -2.11 2.91 -9.33
N LEU A 144 -0.79 2.67 -9.41
CA LEU A 144 -0.15 2.37 -10.70
C LEU A 144 -0.30 0.90 -11.13
N GLY A 145 -0.71 0.01 -10.23
CA GLY A 145 -0.84 -1.41 -10.54
C GLY A 145 0.50 -2.08 -10.85
N ARG A 146 1.62 -1.56 -10.32
CA ARG A 146 2.94 -2.18 -10.49
C ARG A 146 2.92 -3.58 -9.89
N GLU A 147 3.33 -4.55 -10.70
CA GLU A 147 3.18 -5.97 -10.36
C GLU A 147 4.35 -6.51 -9.51
N ASN A 148 5.51 -5.83 -9.51
CA ASN A 148 6.76 -6.33 -8.93
C ASN A 148 7.40 -5.41 -7.89
N VAL A 149 6.60 -4.85 -6.98
CA VAL A 149 7.06 -4.08 -5.83
C VAL A 149 6.97 -4.92 -4.56
N ILE A 150 8.00 -4.90 -3.72
CA ILE A 150 8.00 -5.50 -2.37
C ILE A 150 8.25 -4.40 -1.34
N SER A 151 7.30 -4.21 -0.42
CA SER A 151 7.48 -3.25 0.68
C SER A 151 8.25 -3.89 1.84
N PHE A 152 9.58 -3.88 1.74
CA PHE A 152 10.45 -4.47 2.78
C PHE A 152 10.31 -3.81 4.16
N GLY A 153 9.80 -2.58 4.22
CA GLY A 153 9.56 -1.86 5.48
C GLY A 153 8.23 -2.22 6.15
N ASP A 154 7.35 -2.97 5.48
CA ASP A 154 6.02 -3.28 6.01
C ASP A 154 6.07 -4.32 7.13
N ALA A 155 5.67 -3.91 8.33
CA ALA A 155 5.72 -4.78 9.51
C ALA A 155 4.76 -5.98 9.42
N GLY A 156 3.63 -5.84 8.70
CA GLY A 156 2.70 -6.93 8.45
C GLY A 156 3.33 -7.97 7.53
N LEU A 157 3.91 -7.55 6.40
CA LEU A 157 4.59 -8.44 5.47
C LEU A 157 5.80 -9.13 6.12
N GLN A 158 6.57 -8.43 6.96
CA GLN A 158 7.65 -9.06 7.73
C GLN A 158 7.13 -10.16 8.66
N ARG A 159 6.01 -9.92 9.34
CA ARG A 159 5.36 -10.92 10.21
C ARG A 159 4.81 -12.11 9.40
N ALA A 160 4.17 -11.83 8.26
CA ALA A 160 3.65 -12.88 7.39
C ALA A 160 4.76 -13.73 6.76
N ALA A 161 5.90 -13.14 6.40
CA ALA A 161 7.07 -13.89 5.93
C ALA A 161 7.67 -14.78 7.02
N LEU A 162 7.83 -14.25 8.24
CA LEU A 162 8.25 -15.04 9.40
C LEU A 162 7.38 -16.28 9.59
N TRP A 163 6.05 -16.10 9.56
CA TRP A 163 5.07 -17.18 9.69
C TRP A 163 5.11 -18.16 8.51
N LEU A 164 5.04 -17.65 7.28
CA LEU A 164 4.90 -18.48 6.08
C LEU A 164 6.09 -19.42 5.91
N TYR A 165 7.30 -18.95 6.20
CA TYR A 165 8.54 -19.72 6.02
C TYR A 165 9.06 -20.36 7.32
N GLY A 166 8.37 -20.20 8.45
CA GLY A 166 8.80 -20.74 9.73
C GLY A 166 10.21 -20.29 10.12
N LEU A 167 10.53 -19.01 9.88
CA LEU A 167 11.87 -18.48 10.11
C LEU A 167 12.13 -18.32 11.61
N GLU A 168 13.41 -18.35 11.98
CA GLU A 168 13.80 -18.05 13.36
C GLU A 168 13.65 -16.53 13.65
N PRO A 169 13.05 -16.14 14.80
CA PRO A 169 12.95 -14.74 15.17
C PRO A 169 14.30 -14.04 15.28
N ARG A 170 14.37 -12.82 14.75
CA ARG A 170 15.58 -11.98 14.72
C ARG A 170 15.30 -10.59 15.26
N GLN A 171 16.33 -9.96 15.81
CA GLN A 171 16.26 -8.58 16.30
C GLN A 171 16.03 -7.56 15.18
N ASP A 172 16.62 -7.78 14.00
CA ASP A 172 16.52 -6.88 12.85
C ASP A 172 15.18 -6.95 12.11
N LYS A 173 14.39 -8.01 12.37
CA LYS A 173 13.08 -8.28 11.73
C LYS A 173 13.11 -8.26 10.20
N LYS A 174 14.27 -8.55 9.59
CA LYS A 174 14.47 -8.55 8.12
C LYS A 174 14.18 -9.94 7.55
N TYR A 175 12.93 -10.39 7.64
CA TYR A 175 12.49 -11.71 7.20
C TYR A 175 12.26 -11.77 5.69
N LEU A 176 11.58 -10.77 5.11
CA LEU A 176 11.36 -10.69 3.66
C LEU A 176 12.68 -10.77 2.88
N GLN A 177 13.74 -10.13 3.37
CA GLN A 177 15.05 -10.13 2.72
C GLN A 177 15.67 -11.54 2.63
N GLN A 178 15.34 -12.44 3.55
CA GLN A 178 15.86 -13.81 3.54
C GLN A 178 15.23 -14.65 2.42
N VAL A 179 14.00 -14.31 2.02
CA VAL A 179 13.18 -15.14 1.11
C VAL A 179 12.85 -14.44 -0.21
N ALA A 180 13.11 -13.13 -0.34
CA ALA A 180 12.76 -12.36 -1.53
C ALA A 180 13.42 -12.88 -2.83
N HIS A 181 14.54 -13.59 -2.74
CA HIS A 181 15.18 -14.22 -3.89
C HIS A 181 14.31 -15.31 -4.56
N LEU A 182 13.28 -15.81 -3.87
CA LEU A 182 12.28 -16.74 -4.41
C LEU A 182 11.31 -16.05 -5.37
N TRP A 183 11.20 -14.72 -5.33
CA TRP A 183 10.25 -13.94 -6.12
C TRP A 183 10.98 -12.90 -6.97
N PRO A 184 11.74 -13.32 -8.00
CA PRO A 184 12.42 -12.41 -8.91
C PRO A 184 11.44 -11.52 -9.71
N SER A 185 10.20 -11.95 -9.83
CA SER A 185 9.08 -11.28 -10.48
C SER A 185 7.83 -11.32 -9.58
N TYR A 186 6.86 -10.45 -9.88
CA TYR A 186 5.55 -10.42 -9.26
C TYR A 186 5.50 -10.22 -7.74
N GLY A 187 6.50 -9.54 -7.16
CA GLY A 187 6.58 -9.27 -5.72
C GLY A 187 5.33 -8.62 -5.11
N SER A 188 4.60 -7.80 -5.86
CA SER A 188 3.36 -7.20 -5.33
C SER A 188 2.27 -8.24 -5.12
N TYR A 189 2.22 -9.29 -5.92
CA TYR A 189 1.25 -10.37 -5.73
C TYR A 189 1.59 -11.19 -4.50
N VAL A 190 2.88 -11.42 -4.26
CA VAL A 190 3.34 -12.02 -3.00
C VAL A 190 2.86 -11.18 -1.82
N CYS A 191 3.08 -9.86 -1.85
CA CYS A 191 2.60 -8.96 -0.80
C CYS A 191 1.08 -9.06 -0.60
N LEU A 192 0.30 -9.11 -1.68
CA LEU A 192 -1.17 -9.23 -1.62
C LEU A 192 -1.62 -10.54 -0.96
N TYR A 193 -1.01 -11.67 -1.30
CA TYR A 193 -1.31 -12.96 -0.64
C TYR A 193 -0.87 -12.98 0.83
N LEU A 194 0.27 -12.38 1.16
CA LEU A 194 0.72 -12.26 2.55
C LEU A 194 -0.22 -11.38 3.39
N TRP A 195 -0.68 -10.24 2.86
CA TRP A 195 -1.68 -9.42 3.55
C TRP A 195 -3.02 -10.13 3.68
N GLU A 196 -3.45 -10.90 2.67
CA GLU A 196 -4.68 -11.67 2.79
C GLU A 196 -4.58 -12.77 3.86
N ALA A 197 -3.42 -13.41 4.00
CA ALA A 197 -3.18 -14.34 5.11
C ALA A 197 -3.32 -13.68 6.49
N ILE A 198 -2.89 -12.42 6.62
CA ILE A 198 -3.11 -11.63 7.85
C ILE A 198 -4.60 -11.32 8.02
N ASN A 199 -5.29 -10.87 6.96
CA ASN A 199 -6.71 -10.51 7.02
C ASN A 199 -7.60 -11.69 7.44
N GLN A 200 -7.26 -12.90 6.98
CA GLN A 200 -7.94 -14.16 7.34
C GLN A 200 -7.51 -14.69 8.72
N GLY A 201 -6.62 -13.99 9.43
CA GLY A 201 -6.13 -14.38 10.75
C GLY A 201 -5.21 -15.59 10.76
N LEU A 202 -4.71 -16.06 9.60
CA LEU A 202 -3.85 -17.24 9.51
C LEU A 202 -2.51 -17.00 10.21
N VAL A 203 -1.94 -15.82 10.00
CA VAL A 203 -0.63 -15.42 10.56
C VAL A 203 -0.66 -15.34 12.09
N ASP A 204 -1.79 -14.92 12.66
CA ASP A 204 -1.96 -14.71 14.10
C ASP A 204 -2.70 -15.88 14.78
N SER A 205 -2.95 -17.00 14.06
CA SER A 205 -3.69 -18.17 14.54
C SER A 205 -2.96 -19.04 15.55
N GLY A 206 -1.62 -18.92 15.61
CA GLY A 206 -0.74 -19.82 16.37
C GLY A 206 -0.43 -21.14 15.65
N GLN A 207 -1.02 -21.38 14.47
CA GLN A 207 -0.75 -22.54 13.62
C GLN A 207 0.24 -22.17 12.50
N THR A 208 1.09 -23.11 12.14
CA THR A 208 1.94 -23.06 10.95
C THR A 208 1.12 -23.28 9.68
N LEU A 209 1.67 -22.93 8.51
CA LEU A 209 1.02 -23.23 7.23
C LEU A 209 0.73 -24.73 7.11
N ASP A 210 1.70 -25.57 7.49
CA ASP A 210 1.62 -27.02 7.33
C ASP A 210 0.45 -27.62 8.14
N GLU A 211 0.17 -27.07 9.33
CA GLU A 211 -0.98 -27.45 10.17
C GLU A 211 -2.33 -26.97 9.63
N LEU A 212 -2.33 -25.96 8.75
CA LEU A 212 -3.54 -25.39 8.15
C LEU A 212 -3.91 -26.04 6.81
N THR A 213 -2.97 -26.72 6.16
CA THR A 213 -3.18 -27.42 4.88
C THR A 213 -3.63 -28.87 5.02
N VAL A 214 -3.81 -29.37 6.25
CA VAL A 214 -4.45 -30.67 6.57
C VAL A 214 -5.94 -30.47 6.80
#